data_AF-A0A8H6MWB1-F1
#
_entry.id   AF-A0A8H6MWB1-F1
#
_cell.length_a   1.000
_cell.length_b   1.000
_cell.length_c   1.000
_cell.angle_alpha   90.00
_cell.angle_beta   90.00
_cell.angle_gamma   90.00
#
_symmetry.space_group_name_H-M   'P 1'
#
loop_
_entity.id
_entity.type
_entity.pdbx_description
1 polymer ?
#
loop_
_entity_poly.entity_id
_entity_poly.type
_entity_poly.pdbx_seq_one_letter_code
_entity_poly.pdbx_strand_id
1 'polypeptide(L)'
;MFEIGRERKETLPSAPGLTETAETAPLKRFRDAIRRHVVDATRARVYDPAIDNLARSFRAVLSRPAEEVEGVEVFAWVFAVSDGYVELLRERDPVALALFGCFASLIRVLRRRWWARGWGE
;
A
#
# COMPACT_ATOMS: atom_id res chain seq x y z
N MET A 1 -17.66 -6.31 12.73
CA MET A 1 -17.30 -6.76 11.36
C MET A 1 -15.98 -6.14 10.85
N PHE A 2 -15.51 -5.01 11.39
CA PHE A 2 -14.22 -4.40 11.01
C PHE A 2 -12.99 -4.91 11.81
N GLU A 3 -13.18 -5.73 12.84
CA GLU A 3 -12.09 -6.25 13.69
C GLU A 3 -11.23 -7.30 13.00
N ILE A 4 -11.82 -8.10 12.10
CA ILE A 4 -11.14 -9.21 11.41
C ILE A 4 -9.97 -8.71 10.54
N GLY A 5 -10.08 -7.51 9.96
CA GLY A 5 -8.99 -6.92 9.17
C GLY A 5 -7.82 -6.45 10.02
N ARG A 6 -8.08 -6.04 11.28
CA ARG A 6 -7.06 -5.54 12.21
C ARG A 6 -6.25 -6.69 12.82
N GLU A 7 -6.91 -7.79 13.18
CA GLU A 7 -6.25 -8.97 13.74
C GLU A 7 -5.28 -9.62 12.76
N ARG A 8 -5.61 -9.66 11.46
CA ARG A 8 -4.70 -10.16 10.42
C ARG A 8 -3.44 -9.32 10.24
N LYS A 9 -3.45 -8.07 10.67
CA LYS A 9 -2.25 -7.21 10.70
C LYS A 9 -1.24 -7.71 11.74
N GLU A 10 -1.71 -8.33 12.82
CA GLU A 10 -0.91 -8.88 13.92
C GLU A 10 -0.47 -10.32 13.66
N THR A 11 -1.26 -11.11 12.92
CA THR A 11 -0.93 -12.52 12.62
C THR A 11 0.01 -12.71 11.43
N LEU A 12 0.28 -11.67 10.64
CA LEU A 12 1.28 -11.76 9.59
C LEU A 12 2.66 -11.90 10.26
N PRO A 13 3.36 -13.04 10.12
CA PRO A 13 4.67 -13.20 10.71
C PRO A 13 5.57 -12.07 10.22
N SER A 14 6.30 -11.45 11.14
CA SER A 14 7.41 -10.56 10.80
C SER A 14 8.47 -11.40 10.11
N ALA A 15 8.28 -11.69 8.82
CA ALA A 15 9.17 -12.52 8.04
C ALA A 15 10.54 -11.81 7.96
N PRO A 16 11.56 -12.33 8.67
CA PRO A 16 12.90 -11.80 8.56
C PRO A 16 13.48 -12.34 7.25
N GLY A 17 13.83 -11.46 6.31
CA GLY A 17 14.68 -11.82 5.18
C GLY A 17 13.97 -12.13 3.86
N LEU A 18 13.08 -11.26 3.38
CA LEU A 18 12.63 -11.31 1.98
C LEU A 18 13.13 -10.07 1.24
N THR A 19 14.02 -10.35 0.28
CA THR A 19 14.89 -9.45 -0.47
C THR A 19 14.23 -8.17 -0.96
N GLU A 20 15.01 -7.10 -0.95
CA GLU A 20 14.73 -5.81 -1.57
C GLU A 20 14.62 -5.96 -3.10
N THR A 21 13.49 -6.49 -3.58
CA THR A 21 13.26 -6.74 -5.02
C THR A 21 12.99 -5.45 -5.78
N ALA A 22 13.26 -5.46 -7.10
CA ALA A 22 12.96 -4.39 -8.06
C ALA A 22 11.52 -3.84 -7.92
N GLU A 23 10.60 -4.66 -7.46
CA GLU A 23 9.20 -4.38 -7.19
C GLU A 23 8.97 -3.36 -6.06
N THR A 24 9.84 -3.34 -5.05
CA THR A 24 9.76 -2.39 -3.92
C THR A 24 10.64 -1.16 -4.09
N ALA A 25 11.54 -1.19 -5.09
CA ALA A 25 12.44 -0.08 -5.40
C ALA A 25 11.71 1.26 -5.69
N PRO A 26 10.55 1.29 -6.39
CA PRO A 26 9.77 2.51 -6.58
C PRO A 26 9.29 3.13 -5.25
N LEU A 27 8.82 2.29 -4.32
CA LEU A 27 8.33 2.76 -3.01
C LEU A 27 9.45 3.28 -2.12
N LYS A 28 10.65 2.65 -2.19
CA LYS A 28 11.83 3.15 -1.50
C LYS A 28 12.25 4.52 -2.03
N ARG A 29 12.35 4.67 -3.35
CA ARG A 29 12.66 5.96 -4.01
C ARG A 29 11.62 7.02 -3.64
N PHE A 30 10.36 6.64 -3.59
CA PHE A 30 9.25 7.51 -3.22
C PHE A 30 9.37 7.98 -1.76
N ARG A 31 9.64 7.07 -0.81
CA ARG A 31 9.92 7.40 0.60
C ARG A 31 11.11 8.36 0.74
N ASP A 32 12.19 8.10 0.01
CA ASP A 32 13.38 8.95 0.05
C ASP A 32 13.10 10.35 -0.52
N ALA A 33 12.21 10.47 -1.50
CA ALA A 33 11.76 11.75 -2.04
C ALA A 33 10.89 12.50 -1.03
N ILE A 34 9.93 11.84 -0.37
CA ILE A 34 9.10 12.46 0.67
C ILE A 34 9.98 13.03 1.78
N ARG A 35 10.92 12.23 2.30
CA ARG A 35 11.79 12.66 3.40
C ARG A 35 12.70 13.84 3.02
N ARG A 36 12.98 14.01 1.73
CA ARG A 36 13.77 15.15 1.21
C ARG A 36 12.94 16.40 0.98
N HIS A 37 11.66 16.27 0.66
CA HIS A 37 10.84 17.39 0.15
C HIS A 37 9.69 17.82 1.09
N VAL A 38 9.27 16.97 2.03
CA VAL A 38 8.25 17.32 3.02
C VAL A 38 8.93 17.95 4.24
N VAL A 39 8.79 19.27 4.36
CA VAL A 39 9.37 20.07 5.47
C VAL A 39 8.60 19.86 6.77
N ASP A 40 7.31 19.53 6.69
CA ASP A 40 6.45 19.26 7.85
C ASP A 40 6.67 17.85 8.38
N ALA A 41 7.39 17.75 9.50
CA ALA A 41 7.69 16.49 10.17
C ALA A 41 6.43 15.74 10.66
N THR A 42 5.34 16.45 10.96
CA THR A 42 4.08 15.84 11.39
C THR A 42 3.40 15.16 10.21
N ARG A 43 3.33 15.84 9.05
CA ARG A 43 2.82 15.24 7.80
C ARG A 43 3.70 14.08 7.33
N ALA A 44 5.03 14.24 7.42
CA ALA A 44 5.98 13.17 7.08
C ALA A 44 5.71 11.87 7.86
N ARG A 45 5.41 11.98 9.16
CA ARG A 45 5.08 10.83 10.03
C ARG A 45 3.77 10.13 9.65
N VAL A 46 2.82 10.82 9.03
CA VAL A 46 1.57 10.21 8.56
C VAL A 46 1.82 9.32 7.34
N TYR A 47 2.79 9.66 6.49
CA TYR A 47 3.11 8.85 5.31
C TYR A 47 3.89 7.58 5.64
N ASP A 48 4.76 7.58 6.66
CA ASP A 48 5.61 6.41 6.98
C ASP A 48 4.77 5.11 7.15
N PRO A 49 3.70 5.06 7.96
CA PRO A 49 2.84 3.88 8.07
C PRO A 49 2.13 3.53 6.76
N ALA A 50 1.69 4.53 5.98
CA ALA A 50 1.02 4.30 4.71
C ALA A 50 1.96 3.67 3.68
N ILE A 51 3.21 4.11 3.62
CA ILE A 51 4.28 3.56 2.78
C ILE A 51 4.60 2.13 3.20
N ASP A 52 4.75 1.88 4.50
CA ASP A 52 5.10 0.55 5.01
C ASP A 52 3.99 -0.47 4.73
N ASN A 53 2.73 -0.09 4.95
CA ASN A 53 1.58 -0.93 4.59
C ASN A 53 1.53 -1.16 3.08
N LEU A 54 1.85 -0.15 2.26
CA LEU A 54 1.81 -0.29 0.80
C LEU A 54 2.89 -1.26 0.33
N ALA A 55 4.11 -1.15 0.87
CA ALA A 55 5.19 -2.07 0.58
C ALA A 55 4.85 -3.51 0.95
N ARG A 56 4.13 -3.73 2.07
CA ARG A 56 3.62 -5.06 2.43
C ARG A 56 2.62 -5.58 1.41
N SER A 57 1.65 -4.76 0.97
CA SER A 57 0.71 -5.16 -0.09
C SER A 57 1.41 -5.48 -1.41
N PHE A 58 2.39 -4.67 -1.83
CA PHE A 58 3.19 -4.97 -3.02
C PHE A 58 3.91 -6.32 -2.90
N ARG A 59 4.53 -6.61 -1.76
CA ARG A 59 5.19 -7.90 -1.53
C ARG A 59 4.20 -9.06 -1.54
N ALA A 60 3.05 -8.93 -0.88
CA ALA A 60 2.05 -9.99 -0.85
C ALA A 60 1.53 -10.33 -2.25
N VAL A 61 1.30 -9.31 -3.08
CA VAL A 61 0.77 -9.46 -4.43
C VAL A 61 1.80 -9.97 -5.43
N LEU A 62 3.05 -9.51 -5.33
CA LEU A 62 4.06 -9.77 -6.35
C LEU A 62 4.95 -10.98 -6.03
N SER A 63 5.02 -11.40 -4.76
CA SER A 63 5.79 -12.60 -4.38
C SER A 63 5.10 -13.92 -4.74
N ARG A 64 3.88 -13.86 -5.29
CA ARG A 64 3.05 -15.04 -5.58
C ARG A 64 2.46 -14.96 -7.00
N PRO A 65 2.17 -16.09 -7.64
CA PRO A 65 1.43 -16.11 -8.90
C PRO A 65 0.10 -15.35 -8.75
N ALA A 66 -0.30 -14.63 -9.80
CA ALA A 66 -1.51 -13.80 -9.77
C ALA A 66 -2.80 -14.59 -9.47
N GLU A 67 -2.77 -15.91 -9.68
CA GLU A 67 -3.82 -16.89 -9.41
C GLU A 67 -3.94 -17.27 -7.93
N GLU A 68 -2.90 -17.01 -7.12
CA GLU A 68 -2.90 -17.27 -5.67
C GLU A 68 -3.22 -16.02 -4.83
N VAL A 69 -3.03 -14.82 -5.38
CA VAL A 69 -3.25 -13.56 -4.67
C VAL A 69 -4.74 -13.34 -4.31
N GLU A 70 -5.09 -13.40 -3.03
CA GLU A 70 -6.46 -13.15 -2.62
C GLU A 70 -6.80 -11.65 -2.66
N GLY A 71 -8.06 -11.31 -2.95
CA GLY A 71 -8.49 -9.89 -2.98
C GLY A 71 -8.21 -9.16 -1.65
N VAL A 72 -8.28 -9.88 -0.54
CA VAL A 72 -7.99 -9.35 0.80
C VAL A 72 -6.56 -8.81 0.93
N GLU A 73 -5.57 -9.41 0.27
CA GLU A 73 -4.17 -8.99 0.33
C GLU A 73 -3.95 -7.65 -0.37
N VAL A 74 -4.74 -7.38 -1.41
CA VAL A 74 -4.73 -6.10 -2.11
C VAL A 74 -5.46 -5.04 -1.30
N PHE A 75 -6.67 -5.32 -0.82
CA PHE A 75 -7.41 -4.32 -0.02
C PHE A 75 -6.84 -4.08 1.37
N ALA A 76 -5.93 -4.92 1.85
CA ALA A 76 -5.28 -4.76 3.14
C ALA A 76 -4.71 -3.36 3.34
N TRP A 77 -4.16 -2.73 2.29
CA TRP A 77 -3.65 -1.37 2.37
C TRP A 77 -4.75 -0.34 2.70
N VAL A 78 -5.88 -0.39 2.00
CA VAL A 78 -7.02 0.53 2.21
C VAL A 78 -7.57 0.41 3.62
N PHE A 79 -7.57 -0.79 4.19
CA PHE A 79 -8.00 -1.00 5.57
C PHE A 79 -6.93 -0.64 6.62
N ALA A 80 -5.67 -0.46 6.21
CA ALA A 80 -4.55 -0.24 7.12
C ALA A 80 -4.05 1.20 7.18
N VAL A 81 -4.44 2.07 6.25
CA VAL A 81 -4.12 3.51 6.29
C VAL A 81 -4.78 4.19 7.48
N SER A 82 -4.11 5.18 8.05
CA SER A 82 -4.62 5.92 9.21
C SER A 82 -5.65 6.99 8.81
N ASP A 83 -6.49 7.40 9.75
CA ASP A 83 -7.44 8.52 9.51
C ASP A 83 -6.71 9.80 9.09
N GLY A 84 -5.53 10.07 9.67
CA GLY A 84 -4.70 11.21 9.27
C GLY A 84 -4.26 11.15 7.81
N TYR A 85 -3.99 9.94 7.27
CA TYR A 85 -3.69 9.79 5.86
C TYR A 85 -4.93 10.00 4.98
N VAL A 86 -6.10 9.55 5.44
CA VAL A 86 -7.38 9.78 4.75
C VAL A 86 -7.70 11.28 4.68
N GLU A 87 -7.43 12.05 5.74
CA GLU A 87 -7.60 13.51 5.71
C GLU A 87 -6.66 14.17 4.68
N LEU A 88 -5.40 13.75 4.60
CA LEU A 88 -4.48 14.24 3.56
C LEU A 88 -4.98 13.91 2.14
N LEU A 89 -5.59 12.74 1.94
CA LEU A 89 -6.24 12.41 0.66
C LEU A 89 -7.43 13.33 0.37
N ARG A 90 -8.25 13.64 1.37
CA ARG A 90 -9.39 14.57 1.23
C ARG A 90 -8.92 15.98 0.88
N GLU A 91 -7.81 16.43 1.45
CA GLU A 91 -7.14 17.69 1.14
C GLU A 91 -6.47 17.70 -0.24
N ARG A 92 -6.49 16.58 -0.97
CA ARG A 92 -5.78 16.38 -2.25
C ARG A 92 -4.29 16.65 -2.13
N ASP A 93 -3.70 16.28 -1.00
CA ASP A 93 -2.27 16.39 -0.78
C ASP A 93 -1.51 15.60 -1.88
N PRO A 94 -0.54 16.23 -2.58
CA PRO A 94 0.14 15.59 -3.71
C PRO A 94 0.84 14.28 -3.34
N VAL A 95 1.40 14.18 -2.13
CA VAL A 95 2.12 12.99 -1.66
C VAL A 95 1.15 11.87 -1.35
N ALA A 96 0.05 12.18 -0.67
CA ALA A 96 -1.03 11.22 -0.41
C ALA A 96 -1.62 10.68 -1.73
N LEU A 97 -1.91 11.57 -2.69
CA LEU A 97 -2.42 11.17 -4.00
C LEU A 97 -1.44 10.28 -4.77
N ALA A 98 -0.14 10.57 -4.70
CA ALA A 98 0.88 9.75 -5.35
C ALA A 98 0.96 8.34 -4.73
N LEU A 99 0.88 8.20 -3.39
CA LEU A 99 0.80 6.91 -2.71
C LEU A 99 -0.45 6.13 -3.12
N PHE A 100 -1.59 6.82 -3.18
CA PHE A 100 -2.83 6.22 -3.64
C PHE A 100 -2.75 5.77 -5.11
N GLY A 101 -2.04 6.51 -5.96
CA GLY A 101 -1.75 6.11 -7.35
C GLY A 101 -0.87 4.85 -7.43
N CYS A 102 0.11 4.70 -6.53
CA CYS A 102 0.88 3.46 -6.41
C CYS A 102 -0.02 2.28 -6.01
N PHE A 103 -0.94 2.48 -5.06
CA PHE A 103 -1.95 1.48 -4.71
C PHE A 103 -2.86 1.11 -5.90
N ALA A 104 -3.35 2.11 -6.65
CA ALA A 104 -4.17 1.88 -7.85
C ALA A 104 -3.43 1.05 -8.91
N SER A 105 -2.09 1.08 -8.92
CA SER A 105 -1.29 0.24 -9.81
C SER A 105 -1.31 -1.25 -9.40
N LEU A 106 -1.46 -1.57 -8.10
CA LEU A 106 -1.69 -2.96 -7.63
C LEU A 106 -3.05 -3.49 -8.08
N ILE A 107 -4.07 -2.63 -8.09
CA ILE A 107 -5.39 -2.99 -8.60
C ILE A 107 -5.33 -3.44 -10.07
N ARG A 108 -4.39 -2.92 -10.87
CA ARG A 108 -4.20 -3.39 -12.24
C ARG A 108 -3.75 -4.86 -12.33
N VAL A 109 -3.03 -5.38 -11.34
CA VAL A 109 -2.64 -6.79 -11.26
C VAL A 109 -3.88 -7.68 -11.08
N LEU A 110 -4.86 -7.19 -10.32
CA LEU A 110 -6.12 -7.91 -10.10
C LEU A 110 -7.04 -7.94 -11.32
N ARG A 111 -6.84 -7.10 -12.35
CA ARG A 111 -7.72 -7.04 -13.54
C ARG A 111 -7.84 -8.37 -14.29
N ARG A 112 -6.85 -9.25 -14.15
CA ARG A 112 -6.90 -10.60 -14.73
C ARG A 112 -7.92 -11.52 -14.04
N ARG A 113 -8.40 -11.13 -12.86
CA ARG A 113 -9.43 -11.86 -12.10
C ARG A 113 -10.84 -11.48 -12.53
N TRP A 114 -11.71 -12.48 -12.55
CA TRP A 114 -13.10 -12.34 -13.01
C TRP A 114 -13.90 -11.30 -12.20
N TRP A 115 -13.65 -11.19 -10.89
CA TRP A 115 -14.37 -10.29 -9.98
C TRP A 115 -13.87 -8.83 -10.03
N ALA A 116 -12.69 -8.57 -10.60
CA ALA A 116 -12.09 -7.24 -10.75
C ALA A 116 -12.09 -6.78 -12.23
N ARG A 117 -12.82 -7.50 -13.09
CA ARG A 117 -13.02 -7.12 -14.49
C ARG A 117 -13.80 -5.78 -14.54
N GLY A 118 -13.27 -4.80 -15.27
CA GLY A 118 -13.87 -3.45 -15.41
C GLY A 118 -13.34 -2.38 -14.44
N TRP A 119 -12.31 -2.68 -13.64
CA TRP A 119 -11.73 -1.70 -12.70
C TRP A 119 -10.65 -0.82 -13.36
N GLY A 120 -10.80 0.50 -13.24
CA GLY A 120 -9.84 1.50 -13.75
C GLY A 120 -9.87 1.66 -15.28
N GLU A 121 -11.07 1.68 -15.86
CA GLU A 121 -11.36 2.14 -17.23
C GLU A 121 -11.58 3.66 -17.27
#